data_AF-N9P5X7-F1
#
_entry.id   AF-N9P5X7-F1
#
_cell.length_a   1.000
_cell.length_b   1.000
_cell.length_c   1.000
_cell.angle_alpha   90.00
_cell.angle_beta   90.00
_cell.angle_gamma   90.00
#
_symmetry.space_group_name_H-M   'P 1'
#
loop_
_entity.id
_entity.type
_entity.pdbx_description
1 polymer ?
#
loop_
_entity_poly.entity_id
_entity_poly.type
_entity_poly.pdbx_seq_one_letter_code
_entity_poly.pdbx_strand_id
1 'polypeptide(L)' 'MSKKKFRAELYKAYVASGIHDHALIQEYIKVAEAFVLDNQEITVSGFRALTEKISTNNGHSNGSRALGRE' A
#
# COMPACT_ATOMS: atom_id res chain seq x y z
N MET A 1 1.08 4.13 -22.40
CA MET A 1 -0.10 4.31 -21.51
C MET A 1 0.11 5.59 -20.71
N SER A 2 -0.92 6.43 -20.47
CA SER A 2 -0.76 7.64 -19.63
C SER A 2 -0.75 7.28 -18.14
N LYS A 3 0.05 7.98 -17.32
CA LYS A 3 0.10 7.83 -15.85
C LYS A 3 -1.30 7.82 -15.23
N LYS A 4 -2.18 8.74 -15.66
CA LYS A 4 -3.57 8.80 -15.18
C LYS A 4 -4.38 7.54 -15.51
N LYS A 5 -4.23 7.01 -16.73
CA LYS A 5 -4.93 5.78 -17.15
C LYS A 5 -4.42 4.57 -16.38
N PHE A 6 -3.10 4.48 -16.16
CA PHE A 6 -2.48 3.41 -15.37
C PHE A 6 -2.99 3.39 -13.93
N ARG A 7 -2.99 4.54 -13.25
CA ARG A 7 -3.52 4.66 -11.88
C ARG A 7 -4.99 4.27 -11.79
N ALA A 8 -5.82 4.74 -12.73
CA ALA A 8 -7.25 4.48 -12.71
C ALA A 8 -7.56 2.97 -12.88
N GLU A 9 -6.84 2.28 -13.74
CA GLU A 9 -7.06 0.85 -13.98
C GLU A 9 -6.60 0.00 -12.79
N LEU A 10 -5.44 0.30 -12.18
CA LEU A 10 -5.00 -0.38 -10.96
C LEU A 10 -5.95 -0.11 -9.78
N TYR A 11 -6.42 1.11 -9.64
CA TYR A 11 -7.36 1.46 -8.58
C TYR A 11 -8.64 0.63 -8.69
N LYS A 12 -9.23 0.52 -9.89
CA LYS A 12 -10.39 -0.34 -10.13
C LYS A 12 -10.09 -1.80 -9.82
N ALA A 13 -8.91 -2.31 -10.22
CA ALA A 13 -8.52 -3.68 -9.97
C ALA A 13 -8.42 -4.00 -8.47
N TYR A 14 -7.81 -3.11 -7.68
CA TYR A 14 -7.71 -3.30 -6.23
C TYR A 14 -9.07 -3.22 -5.51
N VAL A 15 -9.95 -2.31 -5.95
CA VAL A 15 -11.33 -2.26 -5.43
C VAL A 15 -12.07 -3.56 -5.78
N ALA A 16 -11.95 -4.03 -7.03
CA ALA A 16 -12.57 -5.28 -7.47
C ALA A 16 -12.00 -6.52 -6.76
N SER A 17 -10.77 -6.47 -6.25
CA SER A 17 -10.17 -7.53 -5.43
C SER A 17 -10.57 -7.47 -3.95
N GLY A 18 -11.44 -6.54 -3.56
CA GLY A 18 -11.92 -6.39 -2.18
C GLY A 18 -11.02 -5.54 -1.28
N ILE A 19 -10.01 -4.86 -1.82
CA ILE A 19 -9.24 -3.86 -1.07
C ILE A 19 -10.00 -2.54 -1.15
N HIS A 20 -10.62 -2.13 -0.06
CA HIS A 20 -11.37 -0.86 0.00
C HIS A 20 -10.61 0.24 0.74
N ASP A 21 -9.47 -0.06 1.36
CA ASP A 21 -8.64 0.94 2.00
C ASP A 21 -7.96 1.82 0.93
N HIS A 22 -8.47 3.04 0.77
CA HIS A 22 -8.00 3.97 -0.24
C HIS A 22 -6.52 4.36 -0.06
N ALA A 23 -6.03 4.46 1.18
CA ALA A 23 -4.64 4.84 1.44
C ALA A 23 -3.70 3.70 1.03
N LEU A 24 -4.07 2.46 1.34
CA LEU A 24 -3.37 1.25 0.95
C LEU A 24 -3.30 1.10 -0.57
N ILE A 25 -4.43 1.29 -1.27
CA ILE A 25 -4.49 1.24 -2.73
C ILE A 25 -3.56 2.28 -3.36
N GLN A 26 -3.54 3.50 -2.83
CA GLN A 26 -2.66 4.56 -3.34
C GLN A 26 -1.17 4.23 -3.15
N GLU A 27 -0.78 3.63 -2.02
CA GLU A 27 0.61 3.19 -1.81
C GLU A 27 0.99 2.09 -2.82
N TYR A 28 0.16 1.07 -3.00
CA TYR A 28 0.43 0.02 -4.00
C TYR A 28 0.51 0.56 -5.44
N ILE A 29 -0.33 1.52 -5.79
CA ILE A 29 -0.29 2.17 -7.11
C ILE A 29 1.03 2.93 -7.31
N LYS A 30 1.55 3.63 -6.29
CA LYS A 30 2.84 4.35 -6.40
C LYS A 30 4.00 3.38 -6.67
N VAL A 31 3.99 2.21 -6.05
CA VAL A 31 5.00 1.16 -6.30
C VAL A 31 4.93 0.66 -7.72
N ALA A 32 3.74 0.27 -8.14
CA ALA A 32 3.52 -0.24 -9.49
C ALA A 32 3.89 0.82 -10.54
N GLU A 33 3.62 2.09 -10.26
CA GLU A 33 4.03 3.20 -11.12
C GLU A 33 5.56 3.32 -11.20
N ALA A 34 6.26 3.32 -10.06
CA ALA A 34 7.72 3.41 -10.02
C ALA A 34 8.40 2.24 -10.76
N PHE A 35 7.83 1.02 -10.63
CA PHE A 35 8.32 -0.17 -11.31
C PHE A 35 8.09 -0.12 -12.82
N VAL A 36 6.84 0.15 -13.24
CA VAL A 36 6.40 -0.03 -14.64
C VAL A 36 6.73 1.20 -15.50
N LEU A 37 6.66 2.41 -14.94
CA LEU A 37 6.78 3.65 -15.71
C LEU A 37 8.14 4.32 -15.55
N ASP A 38 8.74 4.22 -14.38
CA ASP A 38 10.03 4.85 -14.09
C ASP A 38 11.21 3.88 -14.22
N ASN A 39 10.95 2.61 -14.63
CA ASN A 39 11.94 1.51 -14.76
C ASN A 39 12.85 1.40 -13.52
N GLN A 40 12.33 1.80 -12.36
CA GLN A 40 13.10 1.82 -11.15
C GLN A 40 13.26 0.36 -10.71
N GLU A 41 14.50 -0.09 -10.56
CA GLU A 41 14.79 -1.40 -9.97
C GLU A 41 14.24 -1.40 -8.54
N ILE A 42 13.05 -1.96 -8.37
CA ILE A 42 12.51 -2.22 -7.04
C ILE A 42 13.28 -3.39 -6.48
N THR A 43 14.33 -3.06 -5.74
CA THR A 43 15.07 -4.05 -4.96
C THR A 43 14.15 -4.66 -3.91
N VAL A 44 14.35 -5.94 -3.60
CA VAL A 44 13.59 -6.67 -2.56
C VAL A 44 13.60 -5.92 -1.22
N SER A 45 14.71 -5.24 -0.91
CA SER A 45 14.85 -4.37 0.25
C SER A 45 13.91 -3.15 0.21
N GLY A 46 13.79 -2.49 -0.94
CA GLY A 46 12.85 -1.37 -1.13
C GLY A 46 11.38 -1.80 -1.00
N PHE A 47 11.03 -2.96 -1.55
CA PHE A 47 9.69 -3.52 -1.40
C PHE A 47 9.37 -3.91 0.06
N ARG A 48 10.33 -4.50 0.77
CA ARG A 48 10.19 -4.87 2.18
C ARG A 48 10.02 -3.64 3.06
N ALA A 49 10.84 -2.61 2.87
CA ALA A 49 10.73 -1.36 3.62
C ALA A 49 9.36 -0.68 3.42
N LEU A 50 8.81 -0.73 2.22
CA LEU A 50 7.48 -0.20 1.97
C LEU A 50 6.38 -1.07 2.61
N THR A 51 6.48 -2.40 2.49
CA THR A 51 5.52 -3.32 3.12
C THR A 51 5.50 -3.12 4.63
N GLU A 52 6.65 -2.92 5.25
CA GLU A 52 6.78 -2.61 6.67
C GLU A 52 6.14 -1.25 7.02
N LYS A 53 6.35 -0.22 6.18
CA LYS A 53 5.72 1.10 6.36
C LYS A 53 4.19 1.04 6.25
N ILE A 54 3.68 0.27 5.29
CA ILE A 54 2.24 0.03 5.10
C ILE A 54 1.66 -0.73 6.30
N SER A 55 2.36 -1.79 6.75
CA SER A 55 1.96 -2.57 7.94
C SER A 55 1.96 -1.73 9.21
N THR A 56 2.90 -0.80 9.35
CA THR A 56 3.00 0.08 10.53
C THR A 56 1.89 1.14 10.53
N ASN A 57 1.53 1.68 9.36
CA ASN A 57 0.42 2.64 9.24
C ASN A 57 -0.95 2.03 9.54
N ASN A 58 -1.16 0.74 9.25
CA ASN A 58 -2.38 0.02 9.64
C ASN A 58 -2.37 -0.44 11.12
N GLY A 59 -1.22 -0.35 11.81
CA GLY A 59 -1.08 -0.67 13.23
C GLY A 59 -1.52 0.43 14.19
N HIS A 60 -1.83 1.64 13.70
CA HIS A 60 -2.30 2.75 14.54
C HIS A 60 -3.82 2.73 14.76
N SER A 61 -4.41 1.54 14.90
CA SER A 61 -5.73 1.40 15.54
C SER A 61 -5.52 1.24 17.04
N ASN A 62 -5.78 2.33 17.73
CA ASN A 62 -5.90 2.50 19.18
C ASN A 62 -6.35 1.21 19.90
N GLY A 63 -5.40 0.51 20.53
CA GLY A 63 -5.62 -0.72 21.28
C GLY A 63 -5.32 -0.56 22.77
N SER A 64 -5.78 0.52 23.40
CA SER A 64 -5.84 0.61 24.87
C SER A 64 -6.87 -0.40 25.38
N ARG A 65 -6.45 -1.65 25.63
CA ARG A 65 -7.26 -2.63 26.34
C ARG A 65 -6.41 -3.44 27.32
N ALA A 66 -6.53 -3.02 28.58
CA ALA A 66 -6.48 -3.78 29.83
C ALA A 66 -5.39 -4.87 30.01
N LEU A 67 -4.47 -4.60 30.94
CA LEU A 67 -4.05 -5.62 31.90
C LEU A 67 -4.47 -5.13 33.28
N GLY A 68 -5.60 -5.66 33.77
CA GLY A 68 -5.87 -5.68 35.20
C GLY A 68 -4.75 -6.45 35.87
N ARG A 69 -4.16 -5.86 36.91
CA ARG A 69 -3.45 -6.61 37.94
C ARG A 69 -4.19 -6.43 39.24
N GLU A 70 -4.28 -7.57 39.90
CA GLU A 70 -4.93 -7.91 41.16
C GLU A 70 -4.47 -7.03 42.33
#